data_AF-A0A6G0FA10-F1
#
_entry.id   AF-A0A6G0FA10-F1
#
_cell.length_a   1.000
_cell.length_b   1.000
_cell.length_c   1.000
_cell.angle_alpha   90.00
_cell.angle_beta   90.00
_cell.angle_gamma   90.00
#
_symmetry.space_group_name_H-M   'P 1'
#
loop_
_entity.id
_entity.type
_entity.pdbx_description
1 polymer ?
#
loop_
_entity_poly.entity_id
_entity_poly.type
_entity_poly.pdbx_seq_one_letter_code
_entity_poly.pdbx_strand_id
1 'polypeptide(L)'
;MILTVTLNTALDITYRVGALRPHTSHRVSEVTERAGGKGLNVARVLAGLGHEVTVTGFAGGATGREVRERLTAVPGVIDALVPVTGPTRRTVAVVDDRTGDTTQLNEPGPTVSPAEWSAFQEAYDTLLASASAVALCGSLPPGVPVGAYAGLVRSARAAGVPVLLDTSGEALRRGVAARPDVLKPNAGELAELTGSHEPSRATQDARRRGARAVVASLGEGGLLAVTPEGRWRAAPPARLRGNPTGAGDAVVAGLLSGLIEGLAWPDRLARATALGAASVVAPVAGEFDRGTYEELRDRVAVTGEATAA
;
A
#
# COMPACT_ATOMS: atom_id res chain seq x y z
N MET A 1 -5.00 5.18 17.16
CA MET A 1 -4.43 4.09 16.34
C MET A 1 -4.41 4.48 14.85
N ILE A 2 -3.57 3.86 14.01
CA ILE A 2 -3.68 3.96 12.54
C ILE A 2 -4.54 2.80 12.04
N LEU A 3 -5.53 3.08 11.18
CA LEU A 3 -6.37 2.05 10.58
C LEU A 3 -5.87 1.72 9.17
N THR A 4 -5.63 0.45 8.86
CA THR A 4 -5.36 0.01 7.49
C THR A 4 -6.47 -0.90 7.00
N VAL A 5 -6.97 -0.63 5.79
CA VAL A 5 -8.06 -1.39 5.16
C VAL A 5 -7.52 -2.12 3.94
N THR A 6 -7.70 -3.44 3.88
CA THR A 6 -7.46 -4.25 2.69
C THR A 6 -8.68 -5.12 2.41
N LEU A 7 -9.51 -4.71 1.44
CA LEU A 7 -10.72 -5.46 1.12
C LEU A 7 -10.41 -6.81 0.45
N ASN A 8 -9.28 -6.94 -0.25
CA ASN A 8 -8.87 -8.19 -0.89
C ASN A 8 -7.57 -8.75 -0.29
N THR A 9 -7.65 -9.17 0.98
CA THR A 9 -6.52 -9.79 1.70
C THR A 9 -6.04 -11.06 0.98
N ALA A 10 -4.81 -11.47 1.28
CA ALA A 10 -4.24 -12.68 0.70
C ALA A 10 -3.36 -13.41 1.71
N LEU A 11 -3.07 -14.68 1.45
CA LEU A 11 -1.84 -15.31 1.91
C LEU A 11 -0.79 -15.12 0.81
N ASP A 12 0.24 -14.33 1.08
CA ASP A 12 1.33 -14.08 0.13
C ASP A 12 2.35 -15.21 0.25
N ILE A 13 2.58 -15.91 -0.86
CA ILE A 13 3.48 -17.05 -0.97
C ILE A 13 4.64 -16.65 -1.88
N THR A 14 5.87 -16.77 -1.41
CA THR A 14 7.07 -16.55 -2.20
C THR A 14 7.78 -17.87 -2.44
N TYR A 15 7.90 -18.27 -3.70
CA TYR A 15 8.68 -19.41 -4.14
C TYR A 15 10.01 -18.94 -4.72
N ARG A 16 11.11 -19.54 -4.27
CA ARG A 16 12.41 -19.42 -4.94
C ARG A 16 12.63 -20.60 -5.87
N VAL A 17 13.07 -20.31 -7.08
CA VAL A 17 13.42 -21.30 -8.09
C VAL A 17 14.75 -20.93 -8.74
N GLY A 18 15.54 -21.93 -9.11
CA GLY A 18 16.84 -21.68 -9.76
C GLY A 18 16.72 -20.97 -11.12
N ALA A 19 15.64 -21.24 -11.87
CA ALA A 19 15.27 -20.48 -13.07
C ALA A 19 13.80 -20.70 -13.40
N LEU A 20 13.02 -19.63 -13.56
CA LEU A 20 11.63 -19.73 -14.01
C LEU A 20 11.61 -20.01 -15.52
N ARG A 21 10.97 -21.10 -15.91
CA ARG A 21 10.95 -21.59 -17.30
C ARG A 21 9.52 -21.98 -17.69
N PRO A 22 8.82 -21.19 -18.51
CA PRO A 22 7.49 -21.55 -18.99
C PRO A 22 7.44 -22.97 -19.57
N HIS A 23 6.29 -23.64 -19.43
CA HIS A 23 6.03 -25.00 -19.93
C HIS A 23 6.91 -26.11 -19.33
N THR A 24 7.51 -25.89 -18.16
CA THR A 24 8.31 -26.91 -17.44
C THR A 24 7.84 -27.09 -15.99
N SER A 25 8.27 -28.16 -15.35
CA SER A 25 8.05 -28.40 -13.92
C SER A 25 9.23 -27.90 -13.10
N HIS A 26 8.96 -27.26 -11.98
CA HIS A 26 9.96 -26.71 -11.07
C HIS A 26 9.90 -27.40 -9.72
N ARG A 27 11.08 -27.59 -9.11
CA ARG A 27 11.19 -27.83 -7.68
C ARG A 27 11.52 -26.51 -7.01
N VAL A 28 10.68 -26.10 -6.07
CA VAL A 28 10.87 -24.88 -5.28
C VAL A 28 11.95 -25.17 -4.24
N SER A 29 12.96 -24.29 -4.15
CA SER A 29 14.06 -24.41 -3.19
C SER A 29 13.67 -23.86 -1.81
N GLU A 30 12.85 -22.82 -1.78
CA GLU A 30 12.41 -22.16 -0.56
C GLU A 30 10.96 -21.65 -0.73
N VAL A 31 10.16 -21.80 0.33
CA VAL A 31 8.79 -21.29 0.41
C VAL A 31 8.70 -20.36 1.62
N THR A 32 8.28 -19.12 1.38
CA THR A 32 7.93 -18.17 2.45
C THR A 32 6.47 -17.78 2.35
N GLU A 33 5.74 -17.84 3.47
CA GLU A 33 4.34 -17.46 3.55
C GLU A 33 4.12 -16.31 4.54
N ARG A 34 3.31 -15.32 4.16
CA ARG A 34 3.00 -14.15 5.00
C ARG A 34 1.53 -13.75 4.88
N ALA A 35 1.01 -13.16 5.95
CA ALA A 35 -0.26 -12.42 5.88
C ALA A 35 -0.11 -11.30 4.85
N GLY A 36 -0.94 -11.34 3.80
CA GLY A 36 -0.71 -10.63 2.55
C GLY A 36 -1.79 -9.63 2.17
N GLY A 37 -1.43 -8.79 1.20
CA GLY A 37 -2.25 -7.69 0.73
C GLY A 37 -1.73 -6.32 1.18
N LYS A 38 -1.90 -5.31 0.33
CA LYS A 38 -1.22 -4.01 0.46
C LYS A 38 -1.35 -3.38 1.85
N GLY A 39 -2.55 -3.29 2.43
CA GLY A 39 -2.72 -2.67 3.74
C GLY A 39 -2.17 -3.53 4.89
N LEU A 40 -2.08 -4.86 4.75
CA LEU A 40 -1.39 -5.72 5.71
C LEU A 40 0.13 -5.45 5.66
N ASN A 41 0.69 -5.25 4.46
CA ASN A 41 2.09 -4.86 4.30
C ASN A 41 2.35 -3.47 4.93
N VAL A 42 1.48 -2.49 4.67
CA VAL A 42 1.52 -1.16 5.29
C VAL A 42 1.51 -1.27 6.82
N ALA A 43 0.62 -2.09 7.38
CA ALA A 43 0.49 -2.27 8.82
C ALA A 43 1.75 -2.82 9.46
N ARG A 44 2.40 -3.82 8.84
CA ARG A 44 3.66 -4.37 9.35
C ARG A 44 4.79 -3.35 9.31
N VAL A 45 4.90 -2.56 8.24
CA VAL A 45 5.92 -1.49 8.16
C VAL A 45 5.67 -0.43 9.23
N LEU A 46 4.42 0.01 9.41
CA LEU A 46 4.03 0.95 10.47
C LEU A 46 4.33 0.41 11.88
N ALA A 47 4.04 -0.86 12.13
CA ALA A 47 4.38 -1.52 13.39
C ALA A 47 5.89 -1.57 13.62
N GLY A 48 6.69 -1.86 12.57
CA GLY A 48 8.16 -1.76 12.62
C GLY A 48 8.70 -0.34 12.85
N LEU A 49 7.88 0.69 12.62
CA LEU A 49 8.16 2.08 13.00
C LEU A 49 7.69 2.41 14.43
N GLY A 50 7.06 1.46 15.14
CA GLY A 50 6.56 1.64 16.51
C GLY A 50 5.14 2.19 16.60
N HIS A 51 4.36 2.22 15.52
CA HIS A 51 2.95 2.62 15.55
C HIS A 51 2.06 1.46 15.96
N GLU A 52 1.00 1.74 16.73
CA GLU A 52 -0.11 0.80 16.92
C GLU A 52 -1.07 0.87 15.73
N VAL A 53 -1.29 -0.28 15.09
CA VAL A 53 -2.04 -0.37 13.84
C VAL A 53 -3.15 -1.41 13.96
N THR A 54 -4.36 -1.01 13.57
CA THR A 54 -5.49 -1.94 13.43
C THR A 54 -5.72 -2.24 11.96
N VAL A 55 -5.84 -3.52 11.64
CA VAL A 55 -6.04 -4.00 10.26
C VAL A 55 -7.45 -4.52 10.10
N THR A 56 -8.17 -4.00 9.13
CA THR A 56 -9.51 -4.49 8.76
C THR A 56 -9.62 -4.77 7.26
N GLY A 57 -10.70 -5.43 6.87
CA GLY A 57 -10.85 -6.05 5.56
C GLY A 57 -11.66 -7.34 5.68
N PHE A 58 -11.50 -8.24 4.71
CA PHE A 58 -12.17 -9.54 4.71
C PHE A 58 -11.19 -10.68 4.92
N ALA A 59 -11.57 -11.70 5.69
CA ALA A 59 -10.85 -12.96 5.76
C ALA A 59 -11.80 -14.14 5.93
N GLY A 60 -11.61 -15.20 5.15
CA GLY A 60 -12.51 -16.35 5.13
C GLY A 60 -11.83 -17.68 4.85
N GLY A 61 -12.51 -18.78 5.20
CA GLY A 61 -12.02 -20.14 5.02
C GLY A 61 -10.73 -20.47 5.79
N ALA A 62 -10.07 -21.56 5.41
CA ALA A 62 -8.83 -22.00 6.05
C ALA A 62 -7.67 -21.01 5.82
N THR A 63 -7.52 -20.51 4.59
CA THR A 63 -6.51 -19.49 4.27
C THR A 63 -6.71 -18.22 5.08
N GLY A 64 -7.96 -17.79 5.33
CA GLY A 64 -8.22 -16.62 6.14
C GLY A 64 -7.83 -16.79 7.61
N ARG A 65 -7.94 -18.00 8.17
CA ARG A 65 -7.44 -18.30 9.51
C ARG A 65 -5.92 -18.20 9.59
N GLU A 66 -5.22 -18.79 8.61
CA GLU A 66 -3.76 -18.70 8.50
C GLU A 66 -3.28 -17.24 8.41
N VAL A 67 -3.97 -16.41 7.62
CA VAL A 67 -3.67 -14.98 7.51
C VAL A 67 -3.83 -14.27 8.86
N ARG A 68 -4.91 -14.56 9.61
CA ARG A 68 -5.12 -13.98 10.95
C ARG A 68 -4.06 -14.43 11.94
N GLU A 69 -3.74 -15.71 11.99
CA GLU A 69 -2.70 -16.25 12.89
C GLU A 69 -1.34 -15.60 12.65
N ARG A 70 -0.96 -15.43 11.37
CA ARG A 70 0.29 -14.72 11.01
C ARG A 70 0.22 -13.22 11.31
N LEU A 71 -0.95 -12.61 11.19
CA LEU A 71 -1.14 -11.19 11.45
C LEU A 71 -1.01 -10.88 12.95
N THR A 72 -1.67 -11.67 13.81
CA THR A 72 -1.64 -11.49 15.28
C THR A 72 -0.28 -11.82 15.89
N ALA A 73 0.57 -12.56 15.18
CA ALA A 73 1.96 -12.79 15.56
C ALA A 73 2.86 -11.54 15.40
N VAL A 74 2.40 -10.48 14.71
CA VAL A 74 3.17 -9.25 14.52
C VAL A 74 2.92 -8.28 15.69
N PRO A 75 3.94 -7.93 16.50
CA PRO A 75 3.78 -6.97 17.59
C PRO A 75 3.29 -5.60 17.08
N GLY A 76 2.37 -4.97 17.81
CA GLY A 76 1.81 -3.67 17.44
C GLY A 76 0.70 -3.71 16.37
N VAL A 77 0.33 -4.90 15.89
CA VAL A 77 -0.76 -5.09 14.92
C VAL A 77 -1.98 -5.75 15.59
N ILE A 78 -3.14 -5.12 15.41
CA ILE A 78 -4.43 -5.59 15.93
C ILE A 78 -5.27 -6.12 14.77
N ASP A 79 -5.74 -7.37 14.88
CA ASP A 79 -6.68 -7.97 13.92
C ASP A 79 -8.11 -7.47 14.16
N ALA A 80 -8.68 -6.81 13.15
CA ALA A 80 -10.09 -6.44 13.06
C ALA A 80 -10.68 -6.85 11.70
N LEU A 81 -10.17 -7.92 11.09
CA LEU A 81 -10.71 -8.48 9.84
C LEU A 81 -12.14 -9.00 10.06
N VAL A 82 -13.00 -8.81 9.07
CA VAL A 82 -14.39 -9.26 9.06
C VAL A 82 -14.47 -10.64 8.41
N PRO A 83 -15.14 -11.62 9.06
CA PRO A 83 -15.28 -12.95 8.48
C PRO A 83 -16.13 -12.93 7.21
N VAL A 84 -15.72 -13.71 6.21
CA VAL A 84 -16.50 -13.99 5.00
C VAL A 84 -16.55 -15.49 4.70
N THR A 85 -17.55 -15.89 3.94
CA THR A 85 -17.82 -17.29 3.58
C THR A 85 -16.76 -17.82 2.62
N GLY A 86 -16.41 -17.04 1.60
CA GLY A 86 -15.42 -17.43 0.60
C GLY A 86 -13.99 -17.45 1.15
N PRO A 87 -13.11 -18.36 0.67
CA PRO A 87 -11.75 -18.44 1.17
C PRO A 87 -10.93 -17.20 0.78
N THR A 88 -10.12 -16.69 1.70
CA THR A 88 -9.07 -15.72 1.38
C THR A 88 -8.17 -16.27 0.28
N ARG A 89 -7.85 -15.42 -0.70
CA ARG A 89 -7.01 -15.80 -1.85
C ARG A 89 -5.56 -16.01 -1.49
N ARG A 90 -4.81 -16.61 -2.40
CA ARG A 90 -3.35 -16.65 -2.39
C ARG A 90 -2.77 -15.72 -3.46
N THR A 91 -1.62 -15.14 -3.16
CA THR A 91 -0.75 -14.58 -4.20
C THR A 91 0.53 -15.40 -4.21
N VAL A 92 1.08 -15.66 -5.39
CA VAL A 92 2.32 -16.42 -5.54
C VAL A 92 3.33 -15.57 -6.29
N ALA A 93 4.38 -15.17 -5.60
CA ALA A 93 5.58 -14.56 -6.16
C ALA A 93 6.61 -15.65 -6.44
N VAL A 94 7.01 -15.83 -7.70
CA VAL A 94 8.07 -16.74 -8.09
C VAL A 94 9.33 -15.94 -8.39
N VAL A 95 10.32 -16.07 -7.50
CA VAL A 95 11.62 -15.41 -7.59
C VAL A 95 12.60 -16.32 -8.32
N ASP A 96 13.16 -15.82 -9.43
CA ASP A 96 14.21 -16.49 -10.19
C ASP A 96 15.58 -16.14 -9.57
N ASP A 97 16.26 -17.11 -8.96
CA ASP A 97 17.55 -16.88 -8.29
C ASP A 97 18.68 -16.49 -9.25
N ARG A 98 18.55 -16.75 -10.57
CA ARG A 98 19.57 -16.37 -11.56
C ARG A 98 19.42 -14.95 -12.03
N THR A 99 18.21 -14.48 -12.29
CA THR A 99 17.99 -13.11 -12.79
C THR A 99 17.69 -12.12 -11.66
N GLY A 100 17.16 -12.61 -10.53
CA GLY A 100 16.61 -11.80 -9.47
C GLY A 100 15.21 -11.27 -9.78
N ASP A 101 14.62 -11.65 -10.92
CA ASP A 101 13.28 -11.21 -11.31
C ASP A 101 12.19 -11.98 -10.56
N THR A 102 11.03 -11.32 -10.43
CA THR A 102 9.87 -11.88 -9.75
C THR A 102 8.67 -11.92 -10.70
N THR A 103 8.06 -13.10 -10.86
CA THR A 103 6.78 -13.26 -11.54
C THR A 103 5.66 -13.40 -10.52
N GLN A 104 4.56 -12.66 -10.71
CA GLN A 104 3.43 -12.64 -9.77
C GLN A 104 2.20 -13.34 -10.35
N LEU A 105 1.63 -14.28 -9.60
CA LEU A 105 0.39 -14.97 -9.91
C LEU A 105 -0.64 -14.62 -8.83
N ASN A 106 -1.68 -13.87 -9.21
CA ASN A 106 -2.65 -13.33 -8.27
C ASN A 106 -4.02 -13.98 -8.47
N GLU A 107 -4.52 -14.68 -7.46
CA GLU A 107 -5.92 -15.13 -7.44
C GLU A 107 -6.86 -13.91 -7.23
N PRO A 108 -8.12 -13.97 -7.70
CA PRO A 108 -9.04 -12.83 -7.69
C PRO A 108 -9.55 -12.43 -6.30
N GLY A 109 -9.65 -13.37 -5.34
CA GLY A 109 -10.32 -13.15 -4.05
C GLY A 109 -11.68 -13.83 -3.98
N PRO A 110 -12.28 -13.94 -2.79
CA PRO A 110 -13.63 -14.47 -2.62
C PRO A 110 -14.68 -13.49 -3.16
N THR A 111 -15.82 -14.01 -3.64
CA THR A 111 -16.99 -13.18 -3.91
C THR A 111 -17.64 -12.78 -2.58
N VAL A 112 -17.66 -11.47 -2.31
CA VAL A 112 -18.27 -10.89 -1.12
C VAL A 112 -19.75 -10.62 -1.37
N SER A 113 -20.61 -11.12 -0.48
CA SER A 113 -22.05 -10.88 -0.53
C SER A 113 -22.42 -9.47 -0.04
N PRO A 114 -23.61 -8.95 -0.42
CA PRO A 114 -24.09 -7.67 0.11
C PRO A 114 -24.16 -7.62 1.64
N ALA A 115 -24.51 -8.73 2.30
CA ALA A 115 -24.58 -8.80 3.76
C ALA A 115 -23.19 -8.72 4.40
N GLU A 116 -22.20 -9.42 3.87
CA GLU A 116 -20.81 -9.33 4.32
C GLU A 116 -20.23 -7.94 4.09
N TRP A 117 -20.57 -7.30 2.96
CA TRP A 117 -20.18 -5.92 2.69
C TRP A 117 -20.80 -4.95 3.72
N SER A 118 -22.10 -5.06 4.01
CA SER A 118 -22.75 -4.23 5.04
C SER A 118 -22.11 -4.44 6.42
N ALA A 119 -21.84 -5.68 6.82
CA ALA A 119 -21.17 -5.98 8.09
C ALA A 119 -19.77 -5.34 8.17
N PHE A 120 -19.04 -5.30 7.06
CA PHE A 120 -17.78 -4.58 7.00
C PHE A 120 -17.94 -3.06 7.14
N GLN A 121 -18.96 -2.47 6.52
CA GLN A 121 -19.21 -1.03 6.66
C GLN A 121 -19.49 -0.65 8.12
N GLU A 122 -20.30 -1.44 8.83
CA GLU A 122 -20.58 -1.23 10.26
C GLU A 122 -19.32 -1.35 11.12
N ALA A 123 -18.48 -2.37 10.87
CA ALA A 123 -17.21 -2.54 11.54
C ALA A 123 -16.25 -1.38 11.26
N TYR A 124 -16.18 -0.93 10.00
CA TYR A 124 -15.35 0.19 9.59
C TYR A 124 -15.76 1.50 10.29
N ASP A 125 -17.05 1.82 10.30
CA ASP A 125 -17.57 3.03 10.96
C ASP A 125 -17.29 3.02 12.47
N THR A 126 -17.37 1.84 13.10
CA THR A 126 -16.99 1.66 14.52
C THR A 126 -15.50 1.91 14.74
N LEU A 127 -14.63 1.36 13.90
CA LEU A 127 -13.18 1.52 14.00
C LEU A 127 -12.73 2.97 13.75
N LEU A 128 -13.42 3.69 12.86
CA LEU A 128 -13.11 5.09 12.55
C LEU A 128 -13.16 6.00 13.78
N ALA A 129 -14.02 5.72 14.75
CA ALA A 129 -14.18 6.55 15.95
C ALA A 129 -12.89 6.71 16.77
N SER A 130 -11.93 5.79 16.65
CA SER A 130 -10.64 5.82 17.35
C SER A 130 -9.43 5.94 16.41
N ALA A 131 -9.67 6.09 15.11
CA ALA A 131 -8.62 6.17 14.10
C ALA A 131 -8.07 7.60 13.98
N SER A 132 -6.74 7.73 14.03
CA SER A 132 -6.06 9.01 13.79
C SER A 132 -5.79 9.27 12.30
N ALA A 133 -5.73 8.20 11.51
CA ALA A 133 -5.68 8.21 10.04
C ALA A 133 -6.10 6.84 9.51
N VAL A 134 -6.49 6.79 8.23
CA VAL A 134 -6.82 5.55 7.54
C VAL A 134 -6.07 5.38 6.22
N ALA A 135 -5.53 4.18 6.00
CA ALA A 135 -5.01 3.72 4.72
C ALA A 135 -6.06 2.83 4.02
N LEU A 136 -6.48 3.20 2.81
CA LEU A 136 -7.34 2.37 1.98
C LEU A 136 -6.49 1.78 0.85
N CYS A 137 -6.22 0.47 0.93
CA CYS A 137 -5.15 -0.14 0.15
C CYS A 137 -5.62 -1.38 -0.65
N GLY A 138 -5.11 -1.50 -1.88
CA GLY A 138 -5.23 -2.71 -2.69
C GLY A 138 -6.49 -2.76 -3.56
N SER A 139 -6.69 -3.89 -4.22
CA SER A 139 -7.83 -4.13 -5.11
C SER A 139 -9.11 -4.46 -4.35
N LEU A 140 -10.24 -4.37 -5.04
CA LEU A 140 -11.54 -4.82 -4.55
C LEU A 140 -11.71 -6.31 -4.89
N PRO A 141 -12.20 -7.16 -3.98
CA PRO A 141 -12.59 -8.52 -4.31
C PRO A 141 -13.91 -8.52 -5.12
N PRO A 142 -14.23 -9.61 -5.84
CA PRO A 142 -15.51 -9.73 -6.54
C PRO A 142 -16.72 -9.49 -5.60
N GLY A 143 -17.79 -8.91 -6.12
CA GLY A 143 -19.01 -8.61 -5.36
C GLY A 143 -18.98 -7.28 -4.60
N VAL A 144 -17.81 -6.74 -4.26
CA VAL A 144 -17.70 -5.40 -3.66
C VAL A 144 -17.97 -4.32 -4.71
N PRO A 145 -18.83 -3.31 -4.42
CA PRO A 145 -19.10 -2.23 -5.36
C PRO A 145 -17.82 -1.49 -5.76
N VAL A 146 -17.64 -1.20 -7.05
CA VAL A 146 -16.45 -0.49 -7.54
C VAL A 146 -16.28 0.92 -6.94
N GLY A 147 -17.36 1.51 -6.41
CA GLY A 147 -17.34 2.77 -5.66
C GLY A 147 -17.05 2.63 -4.16
N ALA A 148 -16.72 1.43 -3.66
CA ALA A 148 -16.53 1.15 -2.24
C ALA A 148 -15.54 2.10 -1.57
N TYR A 149 -14.31 2.23 -2.11
CA TYR A 149 -13.33 3.15 -1.54
C TYR A 149 -13.79 4.60 -1.56
N ALA A 150 -14.53 5.04 -2.57
CA ALA A 150 -15.10 6.39 -2.58
C ALA A 150 -16.09 6.59 -1.41
N GLY A 151 -16.88 5.55 -1.08
CA GLY A 151 -17.74 5.54 0.11
C GLY A 151 -16.94 5.62 1.41
N LEU A 152 -15.93 4.75 1.57
CA LEU A 152 -15.09 4.70 2.77
C LEU A 152 -14.31 6.01 3.01
N VAL A 153 -13.81 6.64 1.93
CA VAL A 153 -13.20 7.98 1.99
C VAL A 153 -14.20 9.00 2.53
N ARG A 154 -15.46 9.00 2.04
CA ARG A 154 -16.48 9.94 2.51
C ARG A 154 -16.82 9.74 3.99
N SER A 155 -16.99 8.49 4.44
CA SER A 155 -17.23 8.20 5.86
C SER A 155 -16.10 8.68 6.76
N ALA A 156 -14.84 8.38 6.41
CA ALA A 156 -13.68 8.83 7.18
C ALA A 156 -13.59 10.37 7.24
N ARG A 157 -13.81 11.04 6.10
CA ARG A 157 -13.82 12.51 6.05
C ARG A 157 -14.94 13.13 6.87
N ALA A 158 -16.14 12.52 6.88
CA ALA A 158 -17.24 12.96 7.73
C ALA A 158 -16.90 12.83 9.23
N ALA A 159 -16.09 11.83 9.58
CA ALA A 159 -15.54 11.64 10.92
C ALA A 159 -14.29 12.51 11.22
N GLY A 160 -13.83 13.34 10.28
CA GLY A 160 -12.61 14.15 10.45
C GLY A 160 -11.31 13.35 10.42
N VAL A 161 -11.35 12.08 9.99
CA VAL A 161 -10.18 11.19 9.91
C VAL A 161 -9.50 11.34 8.56
N PRO A 162 -8.20 11.67 8.49
CA PRO A 162 -7.49 11.83 7.24
C PRO A 162 -7.28 10.50 6.51
N VAL A 163 -7.40 10.53 5.18
CA VAL A 163 -7.39 9.32 4.34
C VAL A 163 -6.21 9.31 3.35
N LEU A 164 -5.44 8.22 3.37
CA LEU A 164 -4.51 7.87 2.29
C LEU A 164 -5.11 6.75 1.43
N LEU A 165 -5.22 6.97 0.12
CA LEU A 165 -5.73 6.01 -0.85
C LEU A 165 -4.59 5.47 -1.74
N ASP A 166 -4.40 4.15 -1.76
CA ASP A 166 -3.49 3.40 -2.64
C ASP A 166 -4.22 2.22 -3.29
N THR A 167 -4.82 2.48 -4.44
CA THR A 167 -5.55 1.49 -5.25
C THR A 167 -5.33 1.76 -6.72
N SER A 168 -5.87 0.93 -7.61
CA SER A 168 -5.65 1.00 -9.05
C SER A 168 -6.96 0.95 -9.84
N GLY A 169 -6.86 1.17 -11.16
CA GLY A 169 -7.97 1.04 -12.10
C GLY A 169 -9.19 1.90 -11.77
N GLU A 170 -10.38 1.32 -11.92
CA GLU A 170 -11.64 2.05 -11.75
C GLU A 170 -11.90 2.46 -10.29
N ALA A 171 -11.41 1.68 -9.32
CA ALA A 171 -11.49 2.03 -7.91
C ALA A 171 -10.69 3.31 -7.60
N LEU A 172 -9.53 3.49 -8.24
CA LEU A 172 -8.73 4.72 -8.15
C LEU A 172 -9.47 5.91 -8.77
N ARG A 173 -10.05 5.70 -9.97
CA ARG A 173 -10.80 6.72 -10.70
C ARG A 173 -11.99 7.25 -9.89
N ARG A 174 -12.72 6.38 -9.21
CA ARG A 174 -13.85 6.79 -8.33
C ARG A 174 -13.38 7.31 -6.98
N GLY A 175 -12.33 6.71 -6.43
CA GLY A 175 -11.78 7.08 -5.13
C GLY A 175 -11.20 8.50 -5.11
N VAL A 176 -10.50 8.94 -6.17
CA VAL A 176 -9.93 10.29 -6.22
C VAL A 176 -11.00 11.39 -6.13
N ALA A 177 -12.19 11.15 -6.72
CA ALA A 177 -13.31 12.10 -6.70
C ALA A 177 -13.92 12.26 -5.29
N ALA A 178 -13.71 11.30 -4.38
CA ALA A 178 -14.10 11.41 -2.98
C ALA A 178 -13.17 12.33 -2.16
N ARG A 179 -12.10 12.83 -2.79
CA ARG A 179 -11.11 13.78 -2.25
C ARG A 179 -10.35 13.24 -1.02
N PRO A 180 -9.59 12.14 -1.15
CA PRO A 180 -8.69 11.70 -0.10
C PRO A 180 -7.63 12.77 0.21
N ASP A 181 -7.08 12.74 1.42
CA ASP A 181 -6.01 13.67 1.82
C ASP A 181 -4.72 13.39 1.06
N VAL A 182 -4.38 12.11 0.87
CA VAL A 182 -3.21 11.67 0.11
C VAL A 182 -3.61 10.57 -0.87
N LEU A 183 -3.21 10.73 -2.13
CA LEU A 183 -3.31 9.68 -3.15
C LEU A 183 -1.90 9.21 -3.50
N LYS A 184 -1.63 7.90 -3.48
CA LYS A 184 -0.32 7.35 -3.87
C LYS A 184 -0.39 6.46 -5.11
N PRO A 185 -0.48 7.02 -6.33
CA PRO A 185 -0.38 6.22 -7.54
C PRO A 185 1.09 5.91 -7.91
N ASN A 186 1.31 4.91 -8.74
CA ASN A 186 2.54 4.76 -9.53
C ASN A 186 2.40 5.42 -10.92
N ALA A 187 3.48 5.48 -11.70
CA ALA A 187 3.48 6.10 -13.03
C ALA A 187 2.47 5.47 -14.01
N GLY A 188 2.26 4.15 -13.96
CA GLY A 188 1.27 3.46 -14.79
C GLY A 188 -0.16 3.81 -14.39
N GLU A 189 -0.46 3.75 -13.10
CA GLU A 189 -1.77 4.14 -12.53
C GLU A 189 -2.10 5.61 -12.83
N LEU A 190 -1.11 6.50 -12.80
CA LEU A 190 -1.27 7.90 -13.21
C LEU A 190 -1.62 8.05 -14.69
N ALA A 191 -0.95 7.30 -15.56
CA ALA A 191 -1.23 7.33 -16.99
C ALA A 191 -2.64 6.83 -17.29
N GLU A 192 -3.06 5.73 -16.66
CA GLU A 192 -4.43 5.19 -16.80
C GLU A 192 -5.51 6.14 -16.26
N LEU A 193 -5.20 6.83 -15.15
CA LEU A 193 -6.11 7.79 -14.55
C LEU A 193 -6.24 9.03 -15.42
N THR A 194 -5.13 9.62 -15.85
CA THR A 194 -5.07 10.98 -16.41
C THR A 194 -4.98 11.04 -17.92
N GLY A 195 -4.52 9.97 -18.58
CA GLY A 195 -4.18 9.95 -20.00
C GLY A 195 -2.81 10.58 -20.33
N SER A 196 -2.03 10.98 -19.32
CA SER A 196 -0.71 11.58 -19.50
C SER A 196 0.39 10.67 -18.97
N HIS A 197 1.44 10.48 -19.79
CA HIS A 197 2.65 9.76 -19.39
C HIS A 197 3.73 10.69 -18.82
N GLU A 198 3.52 12.01 -18.82
CA GLU A 198 4.46 12.96 -18.23
C GLU A 198 4.16 13.06 -16.72
N PRO A 199 5.07 12.63 -15.83
CA PRO A 199 4.77 12.51 -14.41
C PRO A 199 4.31 13.80 -13.72
N SER A 200 4.89 14.97 -14.05
CA SER A 200 4.53 16.25 -13.40
C SER A 200 3.08 16.64 -13.72
N ARG A 201 2.73 16.63 -15.01
CA ARG A 201 1.39 16.89 -15.51
C ARG A 201 0.39 15.87 -14.98
N ALA A 202 0.70 14.58 -15.05
CA ALA A 202 -0.19 13.53 -14.58
C ALA A 202 -0.46 13.65 -13.06
N THR A 203 0.57 13.94 -12.26
CA THR A 203 0.41 14.12 -10.81
C THR A 203 -0.45 15.35 -10.50
N GLN A 204 -0.24 16.46 -11.23
CA GLN A 204 -1.06 17.67 -11.08
C GLN A 204 -2.53 17.44 -11.51
N ASP A 205 -2.75 16.70 -12.60
CA ASP A 205 -4.08 16.33 -13.10
C ASP A 205 -4.82 15.42 -12.11
N ALA A 206 -4.14 14.44 -11.52
CA ALA A 206 -4.71 13.59 -10.48
C ALA A 206 -5.16 14.42 -9.26
N ARG A 207 -4.37 15.42 -8.86
CA ARG A 207 -4.74 16.35 -7.78
C ARG A 207 -5.98 17.17 -8.15
N ARG A 208 -6.04 17.72 -9.37
CA ARG A 208 -7.21 18.47 -9.87
C ARG A 208 -8.50 17.65 -9.86
N ARG A 209 -8.42 16.32 -9.93
CA ARG A 209 -9.58 15.41 -9.90
C ARG A 209 -10.14 15.17 -8.49
N GLY A 210 -9.46 15.62 -7.44
CA GLY A 210 -10.05 15.71 -6.10
C GLY A 210 -9.10 15.46 -4.94
N ALA A 211 -8.01 14.72 -5.12
CA ALA A 211 -7.06 14.47 -4.04
C ALA A 211 -6.44 15.77 -3.52
N ARG A 212 -6.29 15.92 -2.20
CA ARG A 212 -5.66 17.11 -1.61
C ARG A 212 -4.17 17.13 -1.93
N ALA A 213 -3.49 16.00 -1.74
CA ALA A 213 -2.12 15.75 -2.16
C ALA A 213 -2.01 14.46 -2.98
N VAL A 214 -1.08 14.45 -3.94
CA VAL A 214 -0.72 13.27 -4.73
C VAL A 214 0.76 13.02 -4.60
N VAL A 215 1.16 11.80 -4.23
CA VAL A 215 2.56 11.36 -4.15
C VAL A 215 2.75 10.20 -5.13
N ALA A 216 3.30 10.51 -6.29
CA ALA A 216 3.55 9.56 -7.35
C ALA A 216 4.87 8.83 -7.13
N SER A 217 4.84 7.50 -7.20
CA SER A 217 6.07 6.68 -7.23
C SER A 217 6.56 6.48 -8.66
N LEU A 218 7.85 6.76 -8.89
CA LEU A 218 8.52 6.71 -10.20
C LEU A 218 9.61 5.63 -10.23
N GLY A 219 9.45 4.57 -9.42
CA GLY A 219 10.44 3.51 -9.24
C GLY A 219 11.77 4.08 -8.74
N GLU A 220 12.86 3.80 -9.45
CA GLU A 220 14.19 4.31 -9.14
C GLU A 220 14.30 5.84 -9.24
N GLY A 221 13.36 6.50 -9.92
CA GLY A 221 13.26 7.96 -9.95
C GLY A 221 12.74 8.60 -8.66
N GLY A 222 12.40 7.78 -7.65
CA GLY A 222 11.92 8.24 -6.36
C GLY A 222 10.45 8.65 -6.37
N LEU A 223 10.13 9.69 -5.62
CA LEU A 223 8.78 10.22 -5.43
C LEU A 223 8.65 11.62 -6.03
N LEU A 224 7.50 11.88 -6.60
CA LEU A 224 7.05 13.21 -7.02
C LEU A 224 5.77 13.56 -6.26
N ALA A 225 5.77 14.66 -5.52
CA ALA A 225 4.64 15.10 -4.74
C ALA A 225 4.08 16.43 -5.24
N VAL A 226 2.76 16.51 -5.38
CA VAL A 226 2.01 17.76 -5.64
C VAL A 226 0.97 17.91 -4.55
N THR A 227 1.03 18.99 -3.79
CA THR A 227 0.22 19.23 -2.59
C THR A 227 -0.32 20.68 -2.61
N PRO A 228 -1.16 21.09 -1.64
CA PRO A 228 -1.52 22.49 -1.46
C PRO A 228 -0.33 23.40 -1.15
N GLU A 229 0.71 22.88 -0.49
CA GLU A 229 1.85 23.66 -0.01
C GLU A 229 2.99 23.77 -1.03
N GLY A 230 2.94 23.01 -2.13
CA GLY A 230 3.98 23.04 -3.16
C GLY A 230 4.16 21.74 -3.93
N ARG A 231 5.30 21.67 -4.64
CA ARG A 231 5.74 20.50 -5.42
C ARG A 231 7.14 20.10 -4.99
N TRP A 232 7.38 18.80 -4.86
CA TRP A 232 8.69 18.28 -4.49
C TRP A 232 9.04 17.00 -5.23
N ARG A 233 10.34 16.77 -5.39
CA ARG A 233 10.90 15.47 -5.72
C ARG A 233 11.74 14.95 -4.57
N ALA A 234 11.66 13.66 -4.31
CA ALA A 234 12.47 12.99 -3.31
C ALA A 234 13.05 11.69 -3.88
N ALA A 235 14.36 11.51 -3.85
CA ALA A 235 15.01 10.31 -4.38
C ALA A 235 16.08 9.79 -3.42
N PRO A 236 16.28 8.46 -3.33
CA PRO A 236 17.39 7.92 -2.58
C PRO A 236 18.72 8.35 -3.23
N PRO A 237 19.80 8.50 -2.44
CA PRO A 237 21.11 8.96 -2.94
C PRO A 237 21.75 7.98 -3.92
N ALA A 238 21.35 6.71 -3.89
CA ALA A 238 21.81 5.67 -4.79
C ALA A 238 20.70 4.64 -5.05
N ARG A 239 20.85 3.87 -6.12
CA ARG A 239 19.98 2.74 -6.43
C ARG A 239 20.32 1.56 -5.53
N LEU A 240 19.30 0.96 -4.94
CA LEU A 240 19.42 -0.26 -4.14
C LEU A 240 18.99 -1.47 -4.97
N ARG A 241 19.59 -2.63 -4.67
CA ARG A 241 19.27 -3.91 -5.32
C ARG A 241 18.60 -4.81 -4.29
N GLY A 242 17.60 -5.57 -4.74
CA GLY A 242 16.86 -6.51 -3.91
C GLY A 242 15.44 -6.69 -4.43
N ASN A 243 14.49 -6.90 -3.53
CA ASN A 243 13.10 -7.19 -3.86
C ASN A 243 12.25 -5.89 -3.86
N PRO A 244 11.83 -5.35 -5.02
CA PRO A 244 11.01 -4.14 -5.05
C PRO A 244 9.55 -4.38 -4.58
N THR A 245 9.14 -5.63 -4.36
CA THR A 245 7.78 -5.98 -3.95
C THR A 245 7.48 -5.40 -2.57
N GLY A 246 6.42 -4.60 -2.47
CA GLY A 246 6.03 -3.96 -1.21
C GLY A 246 6.74 -2.63 -0.92
N ALA A 247 7.70 -2.18 -1.75
CA ALA A 247 8.32 -0.86 -1.59
C ALA A 247 7.28 0.28 -1.65
N GLY A 248 6.27 0.13 -2.52
CA GLY A 248 5.15 1.08 -2.58
C GLY A 248 4.30 1.09 -1.30
N ASP A 249 4.11 -0.06 -0.66
CA ASP A 249 3.37 -0.17 0.61
C ASP A 249 4.19 0.48 1.76
N ALA A 250 5.52 0.34 1.74
CA ALA A 250 6.40 1.02 2.68
C ALA A 250 6.40 2.55 2.51
N VAL A 251 6.28 3.05 1.28
CA VAL A 251 6.06 4.48 1.00
C VAL A 251 4.74 4.94 1.64
N VAL A 252 3.64 4.17 1.50
CA VAL A 252 2.36 4.49 2.16
C VAL A 252 2.51 4.57 3.68
N ALA A 253 3.20 3.60 4.29
CA ALA A 253 3.48 3.59 5.71
C ALA A 253 4.27 4.83 6.14
N GLY A 254 5.31 5.21 5.40
CA GLY A 254 6.09 6.42 5.67
C GLY A 254 5.28 7.71 5.56
N LEU A 255 4.41 7.81 4.56
CA LEU A 255 3.51 8.96 4.38
C LEU A 255 2.51 9.08 5.54
N LEU A 256 1.92 7.96 5.98
CA LEU A 256 0.98 7.94 7.11
C LEU A 256 1.65 8.25 8.44
N SER A 257 2.80 7.62 8.70
CA SER A 257 3.59 7.88 9.92
C SER A 257 3.98 9.35 10.00
N GLY A 258 4.49 9.95 8.92
CA GLY A 258 4.82 11.37 8.90
C GLY A 258 3.60 12.31 8.91
N LEU A 259 2.42 11.84 8.49
CA LEU A 259 1.17 12.59 8.62
C LEU A 259 0.72 12.67 10.08
N ILE A 260 0.72 11.54 10.80
CA ILE A 260 0.33 11.44 12.20
C ILE A 260 1.28 12.23 13.11
N GLU A 261 2.58 12.21 12.81
CA GLU A 261 3.58 12.96 13.57
C GLU A 261 3.65 14.46 13.21
N GLY A 262 2.81 14.92 12.26
CA GLY A 262 2.76 16.34 11.88
C GLY A 262 3.99 16.83 11.12
N LEU A 263 4.75 15.94 10.47
CA LEU A 263 5.93 16.33 9.70
C LEU A 263 5.57 17.21 8.51
N ALA A 264 6.44 18.17 8.22
CA ALA A 264 6.38 18.95 6.99
C ALA A 264 6.60 18.05 5.76
N TRP A 265 6.14 18.49 4.58
CA TRP A 265 6.21 17.70 3.36
C TRP A 265 7.62 17.22 3.00
N PRO A 266 8.69 18.05 3.09
CA PRO A 266 10.03 17.57 2.82
C PRO A 266 10.43 16.38 3.70
N ASP A 267 10.24 16.50 5.01
CA ASP A 267 10.62 15.44 5.96
C ASP A 267 9.74 14.19 5.80
N ARG A 268 8.45 14.38 5.53
CA ARG A 268 7.51 13.29 5.24
C ARG A 268 7.92 12.51 3.99
N LEU A 269 8.34 13.21 2.93
CA LEU A 269 8.81 12.58 1.70
C LEU A 269 10.18 11.92 1.88
N ALA A 270 11.09 12.54 2.63
CA ALA A 270 12.37 11.94 2.98
C ALA A 270 12.17 10.59 3.69
N ARG A 271 11.30 10.57 4.71
CA ARG A 271 10.92 9.33 5.42
C ARG A 271 10.30 8.28 4.49
N ALA A 272 9.33 8.68 3.68
CA ALA A 272 8.63 7.75 2.78
C ALA A 272 9.57 7.15 1.73
N THR A 273 10.45 7.96 1.14
CA THR A 273 11.47 7.52 0.20
C THR A 273 12.49 6.59 0.87
N ALA A 274 12.98 6.94 2.07
CA ALA A 274 13.92 6.10 2.82
C ALA A 274 13.32 4.74 3.18
N LEU A 275 12.04 4.68 3.58
CA LEU A 275 11.34 3.43 3.84
C LEU A 275 11.15 2.60 2.58
N GLY A 276 10.68 3.22 1.49
CA GLY A 276 10.53 2.53 0.21
C GLY A 276 11.85 1.92 -0.26
N ALA A 277 12.94 2.67 -0.12
CA ALA A 277 14.30 2.23 -0.44
C ALA A 277 14.78 1.09 0.47
N ALA A 278 14.62 1.22 1.79
CA ALA A 278 14.99 0.20 2.76
C ALA A 278 14.19 -1.11 2.63
N SER A 279 12.93 -1.04 2.16
CA SER A 279 12.14 -2.23 1.83
C SER A 279 12.65 -2.98 0.61
N VAL A 280 13.34 -2.31 -0.34
CA VAL A 280 13.97 -3.02 -1.46
C VAL A 280 15.06 -3.98 -0.98
N VAL A 281 15.74 -3.64 0.11
CA VAL A 281 16.80 -4.47 0.70
C VAL A 281 16.22 -5.64 1.51
N ALA A 282 14.97 -5.54 1.95
CA ALA A 282 14.30 -6.60 2.71
C ALA A 282 13.98 -7.81 1.82
N PRO A 283 14.03 -9.05 2.37
CA PRO A 283 13.77 -10.25 1.59
C PRO A 283 12.30 -10.38 1.17
N VAL A 284 11.37 -9.84 1.96
CA VAL A 284 9.92 -9.99 1.78
C VAL A 284 9.17 -8.66 1.90
N ALA A 285 7.98 -8.60 1.30
CA ALA A 285 7.12 -7.44 1.37
C ALA A 285 6.60 -7.17 2.80
N GLY A 286 6.40 -5.89 3.12
CA GLY A 286 5.91 -5.45 4.44
C GLY A 286 6.97 -5.46 5.55
N GLU A 287 8.25 -5.58 5.18
CA GLU A 287 9.40 -5.38 6.06
C GLU A 287 10.34 -4.34 5.44
N PHE A 288 11.27 -3.82 6.23
CA PHE A 288 12.31 -2.92 5.77
C PHE A 288 13.58 -3.15 6.59
N ASP A 289 14.75 -2.96 5.96
CA ASP A 289 16.02 -3.05 6.67
C ASP A 289 16.23 -1.81 7.55
N ARG A 290 16.28 -1.99 8.88
CA ARG A 290 16.37 -0.89 9.85
C ARG A 290 17.64 -0.07 9.65
N GLY A 291 18.79 -0.72 9.46
CA GLY A 291 20.09 -0.05 9.28
C GLY A 291 20.10 0.82 8.03
N THR A 292 19.64 0.27 6.90
CA THR A 292 19.47 1.00 5.64
C THR A 292 18.51 2.17 5.81
N TYR A 293 17.37 1.98 6.50
CA TYR A 293 16.43 3.07 6.74
C TYR A 293 17.06 4.22 7.54
N GLU A 294 17.78 3.90 8.62
CA GLU A 294 18.44 4.90 9.47
C GLU A 294 19.53 5.65 8.71
N GLU A 295 20.33 4.96 7.90
CA GLU A 295 21.34 5.57 7.03
C GLU A 295 20.70 6.51 5.99
N LEU A 296 19.59 6.10 5.37
CA LEU A 296 18.97 6.82 4.27
C LEU A 296 18.13 8.00 4.72
N ARG A 297 17.51 7.94 5.91
CA ARG A 297 16.55 8.93 6.39
C ARG A 297 17.08 10.36 6.27
N ASP A 298 18.36 10.55 6.60
CA ASP A 298 19.00 11.87 6.65
C ASP A 298 19.77 12.19 5.34
N ARG A 299 19.74 11.28 4.36
CA ARG A 299 20.46 11.37 3.07
C ARG A 299 19.55 11.46 1.85
N VAL A 300 18.23 11.30 2.01
CA VAL A 300 17.27 11.51 0.92
C VAL A 300 17.27 12.98 0.54
N ALA A 301 17.64 13.27 -0.71
CA ALA A 301 17.54 14.61 -1.25
C ALA A 301 16.07 14.92 -1.57
N VAL A 302 15.55 16.00 -0.99
CA VAL A 302 14.23 16.54 -1.34
C VAL A 302 14.38 17.93 -1.94
N THR A 303 13.94 18.10 -3.18
CA THR A 303 14.03 19.38 -3.91
C THR A 303 12.62 19.93 -4.14
N GLY A 304 12.43 21.21 -3.83
CA GLY A 304 11.21 21.93 -4.20
C GLY A 304 11.25 22.33 -5.67
N GLU A 305 10.18 22.07 -6.41
CA GLU A 305 10.02 22.62 -7.76
C GLU A 305 9.33 23.98 -7.67
N ALA A 306 9.94 25.04 -8.22
CA ALA A 306 9.27 26.32 -8.37
C ALA A 306 8.02 26.14 -9.25
N THR A 307 6.86 26.56 -8.75
CA THR A 307 5.65 26.63 -9.57
C THR A 307 5.89 27.64 -10.68
N ALA A 308 5.91 27.19 -11.94
CA ALA A 308 5.69 28.10 -13.06
C ALA A 308 4.34 28.78 -12.83
N ALA A 309 4.38 30.09 -12.60
CA ALA A 309 3.23 30.95 -12.36
C ALA A 309 2.28 30.97 -13.55
#